data_AF-A0A8S4A332-F1
#
_entry.id   AF-A0A8S4A332-F1
#
_cell.length_a   1.000
_cell.length_b   1.000
_cell.length_c   1.000
_cell.angle_alpha   90.00
_cell.angle_beta   90.00
_cell.angle_gamma   90.00
#
_symmetry.space_group_name_H-M   'P 1'
#
loop_
_entity.id
_entity.type
_entity.pdbx_description
1 polymer ?
#
loop_
_entity_poly.entity_id
_entity_poly.type
_entity_poly.pdbx_seq_one_letter_code
_entity_poly.pdbx_strand_id
1 'polypeptide(L)'
;FYWDLFMLVLLIANLIILPVAISFFNDDLSTHWIVFNCISDTVFFLDIVINFRTGIIVNDFADEIILDPKLIARQYIKTWFFLDLLSSVPMDYIFLMWDAEADFNQLFHA
;
A
#
# COMPACT_ATOMS: atom_id res chain seq x y z
N PHE A 1 -9.24 -9.50 13.72
CA PHE A 1 -8.43 -9.29 14.94
C PHE A 1 -6.96 -9.69 14.78
N TYR A 2 -6.62 -10.99 14.66
CA TYR A 2 -5.20 -11.38 14.52
C TYR A 2 -4.54 -10.80 13.25
N TRP A 3 -5.28 -10.80 12.14
CA TRP A 3 -4.88 -10.15 10.89
C TRP A 3 -4.66 -8.64 11.08
N ASP A 4 -5.63 -7.95 11.65
CA ASP A 4 -5.56 -6.50 11.89
C ASP A 4 -4.38 -6.12 12.80
N LEU A 5 -4.08 -6.93 13.83
CA LEU A 5 -2.91 -6.73 14.69
C LEU A 5 -1.60 -6.89 13.91
N PHE A 6 -1.52 -7.92 13.06
CA PHE A 6 -0.37 -8.14 12.19
C PHE A 6 -0.16 -6.97 11.22
N MET A 7 -1.23 -6.50 10.57
CA MET A 7 -1.19 -5.35 9.67
C MET A 7 -0.80 -4.06 10.39
N LEU A 8 -1.30 -3.84 11.61
CA LEU A 8 -0.94 -2.69 12.43
C LEU A 8 0.56 -2.67 12.74
N VAL A 9 1.13 -3.81 13.12
CA VAL A 9 2.58 -3.93 13.37
C VAL A 9 3.38 -3.66 12.09
N LEU A 10 2.95 -4.21 10.96
CA LEU A 10 3.57 -3.97 9.65
C LEU A 10 3.52 -2.50 9.25
N LEU A 11 2.40 -1.82 9.48
CA LEU A 11 2.24 -0.39 9.16
C LEU A 11 3.17 0.46 10.03
N ILE A 12 3.22 0.21 11.33
CA ILE A 12 4.12 0.93 12.25
C ILE A 12 5.59 0.68 11.85
N ALA A 13 5.95 -0.54 11.48
CA ALA A 13 7.29 -0.86 11.00
C ALA A 13 7.63 -0.05 9.75
N ASN A 14 6.79 -0.10 8.70
CA ASN A 14 7.00 0.67 7.47
C ASN A 14 7.05 2.18 7.71
N LEU A 15 6.22 2.70 8.61
CA LEU A 15 6.20 4.13 8.97
C LEU A 15 7.53 4.62 9.55
N ILE A 16 8.27 3.76 10.25
CA ILE A 16 9.59 4.08 10.81
C ILE A 16 10.70 3.79 9.79
N ILE A 17 10.59 2.67 9.09
CA ILE A 17 11.60 2.15 8.16
C ILE A 17 11.74 3.06 6.94
N LEU A 18 10.63 3.52 6.34
CA LEU A 18 10.66 4.31 5.11
C LEU A 18 11.37 5.68 5.26
N PRO A 19 11.08 6.52 6.28
CA PRO A 19 11.80 7.79 6.44
C PRO A 19 13.29 7.61 6.72
N VAL A 20 13.65 6.57 7.48
CA VAL A 20 15.05 6.23 7.76
C VAL A 20 15.75 5.78 6.47
N ALA A 21 15.09 4.96 5.66
CA ALA A 21 15.59 4.53 4.36
C ALA A 21 15.89 5.72 3.45
N ILE A 22 14.90 6.57 3.21
CA ILE A 22 15.01 7.72 2.31
C ILE A 22 16.06 8.72 2.81
N SER A 23 16.15 8.94 4.13
CA SER A 23 17.07 9.93 4.69
C SER A 23 18.53 9.45 4.74
N PHE A 24 18.78 8.15 4.93
CA PHE A 24 20.11 7.64 5.23
C PHE A 24 20.67 6.70 4.15
N PHE A 25 19.82 6.09 3.33
CA PHE A 25 20.18 5.09 2.33
C PHE A 25 19.73 5.56 0.93
N ASN A 26 20.45 6.53 0.35
CA ASN A 26 20.10 7.09 -0.97
C ASN A 26 20.65 6.29 -2.16
N ASP A 27 21.71 5.49 -2.00
CA ASP A 27 22.41 4.87 -3.16
C ASP A 27 22.67 3.35 -3.04
N ASP A 28 22.55 2.75 -1.86
CA ASP A 28 22.75 1.31 -1.64
C ASP A 28 21.40 0.60 -1.45
N LEU A 29 20.60 0.55 -2.51
CA LEU A 29 19.42 -0.32 -2.57
C LEU A 29 19.88 -1.78 -2.67
N SER A 30 20.33 -2.35 -1.54
CA SER A 30 20.67 -3.77 -1.47
C SER A 30 19.49 -4.59 -1.98
N THR A 31 19.75 -5.64 -2.76
CA THR A 31 18.71 -6.54 -3.29
C THR A 31 17.77 -7.04 -2.17
N HIS A 32 18.28 -7.22 -0.95
CA HIS A 32 17.49 -7.61 0.22
C HIS A 32 16.43 -6.56 0.61
N TRP A 33 16.75 -5.28 0.48
CA TRP A 33 15.83 -4.18 0.78
C TRP A 33 14.67 -4.13 -0.21
N ILE A 34 14.99 -4.21 -1.50
CA ILE A 34 14.01 -4.25 -2.59
C ILE A 34 13.04 -5.42 -2.39
N VAL A 35 13.59 -6.61 -2.10
CA VAL A 35 12.76 -7.81 -1.85
C VAL A 35 11.87 -7.62 -0.63
N PHE A 36 12.38 -7.05 0.47
CA PHE A 36 11.58 -6.78 1.66
C PHE A 36 10.43 -5.80 1.38
N ASN A 37 10.71 -4.68 0.69
CA ASN A 37 9.70 -3.70 0.32
C ASN A 37 8.64 -4.34 -0.60
N CYS A 38 9.06 -5.08 -1.62
CA CYS A 38 8.15 -5.77 -2.53
C CYS A 38 7.22 -6.76 -1.82
N ILE A 39 7.74 -7.52 -0.85
CA ILE A 39 6.91 -8.42 -0.03
C ILE A 39 5.93 -7.61 0.83
N SER A 40 6.39 -6.53 1.47
CA SER A 40 5.55 -5.65 2.29
C SER A 40 4.41 -5.04 1.46
N ASP A 41 4.70 -4.51 0.27
CA ASP A 41 3.72 -3.95 -0.66
C ASP A 41 2.69 -5.00 -1.09
N THR A 42 3.14 -6.24 -1.35
CA THR A 42 2.24 -7.35 -1.69
C THR A 42 1.28 -7.67 -0.55
N VAL A 43 1.75 -7.61 0.70
CA VAL A 43 0.91 -7.83 1.88
C VAL A 43 -0.11 -6.70 2.06
N PHE A 44 0.27 -5.44 1.85
CA PHE A 44 -0.68 -4.32 1.87
C PHE A 44 -1.72 -4.42 0.75
N PHE A 45 -1.34 -4.88 -0.44
CA PHE A 45 -2.29 -5.12 -1.51
C PHE A 45 -3.29 -6.23 -1.17
N LEU A 46 -2.83 -7.32 -0.52
CA LEU A 46 -3.72 -8.37 -0.01
C LEU A 46 -4.66 -7.85 1.07
N ASP A 47 -4.20 -6.96 1.94
CA ASP A 47 -5.04 -6.32 2.95
C ASP A 47 -6.21 -5.55 2.32
N ILE A 48 -5.95 -4.77 1.26
CA ILE A 48 -7.01 -4.10 0.50
C ILE A 48 -8.07 -5.11 0.01
N VAL A 49 -7.64 -6.23 -0.58
CA VAL A 49 -8.56 -7.29 -1.06
C VAL A 49 -9.37 -7.90 0.09
N ILE A 50 -8.78 -8.05 1.27
CA ILE A 50 -9.45 -8.53 2.47
C ILE A 50 -10.43 -7.49 3.01
N ASN A 51 -10.07 -6.20 2.99
CA ASN A 51 -10.93 -5.08 3.40
C ASN A 51 -12.17 -4.95 2.51
N PHE A 52 -12.09 -5.32 1.22
CA PHE A 52 -13.27 -5.45 0.36
C PHE A 52 -14.27 -6.51 0.80
N ARG A 53 -13.82 -7.55 1.50
CA ARG A 53 -14.66 -8.65 1.99
C ARG A 53 -15.04 -8.50 3.46
N THR A 54 -14.26 -7.75 4.24
CA THR A 54 -14.47 -7.54 5.67
C THR A 54 -15.29 -6.27 5.85
N GLY A 55 -16.61 -6.44 5.98
CA GLY A 55 -17.57 -5.34 6.04
C GLY A 55 -17.39 -4.39 7.22
N ILE A 56 -17.60 -3.11 6.96
CA ILE A 56 -17.61 -2.02 7.95
C ILE A 56 -18.96 -2.05 8.68
N ILE A 57 -18.94 -1.91 10.02
CA ILE A 57 -20.16 -1.72 10.82
C ILE A 57 -20.63 -0.29 10.59
N VAL A 58 -21.73 -0.11 9.85
CA VAL A 58 -22.19 1.22 9.40
C VAL A 58 -22.92 2.00 10.51
N ASN A 59 -23.43 1.33 11.55
CA ASN A 59 -24.22 1.97 12.60
C ASN A 59 -23.86 1.48 14.01
N ASP A 60 -23.16 2.30 14.79
CA ASP A 60 -22.93 2.10 16.23
C ASP A 60 -24.22 2.22 17.07
N PHE A 61 -25.32 2.74 16.50
CA PHE A 61 -26.54 3.09 17.23
C PHE A 61 -27.71 2.11 17.08
N ALA A 62 -27.67 1.15 16.14
CA ALA A 62 -28.86 0.37 15.78
C ALA A 62 -28.63 -1.13 15.54
N ASP A 63 -27.41 -1.67 15.69
CA ASP A 63 -27.10 -3.09 15.44
C ASP A 63 -27.57 -3.62 14.05
N GLU A 64 -27.81 -2.73 13.08
CA GLU A 64 -28.11 -3.15 11.71
C GLU A 64 -26.82 -3.52 10.99
N ILE A 65 -26.49 -4.81 11.05
CA ILE A 65 -25.39 -5.39 10.29
C ILE A 65 -25.83 -5.51 8.83
N ILE A 66 -25.46 -4.54 7.99
CA ILE A 66 -25.64 -4.64 6.55
C ILE A 66 -24.63 -5.66 6.03
N LEU A 67 -25.09 -6.89 5.82
CA LEU A 67 -24.30 -8.01 5.30
C LEU A 67 -24.17 -7.98 3.77
N ASP A 68 -24.72 -6.97 3.10
CA ASP A 68 -24.68 -6.88 1.64
C ASP A 68 -23.26 -6.51 1.14
N PRO A 69 -22.53 -7.46 0.51
CA PRO A 69 -21.14 -7.24 0.12
C PRO A 69 -21.00 -6.14 -0.95
N LYS A 70 -22.06 -5.91 -1.74
CA LYS A 70 -22.09 -4.83 -2.74
C LYS A 70 -22.15 -3.44 -2.12
N LEU A 71 -22.83 -3.30 -0.98
CA LEU A 71 -22.97 -2.01 -0.30
C LEU A 71 -21.68 -1.66 0.46
N ILE A 72 -21.09 -2.67 1.11
CA ILE A 72 -19.76 -2.62 1.73
C ILE A 72 -18.70 -2.16 0.72
N ALA A 73 -18.62 -2.84 -0.43
CA ALA A 73 -17.64 -2.51 -1.46
C ALA A 73 -17.81 -1.07 -1.97
N ARG A 74 -19.05 -0.61 -2.19
CA ARG A 74 -19.32 0.78 -2.61
C ARG A 74 -18.86 1.81 -1.58
N GLN A 75 -19.11 1.56 -0.29
CA GLN A 75 -18.75 2.48 0.77
C GLN A 75 -17.22 2.54 0.96
N TYR A 76 -16.55 1.38 0.94
CA TYR A 76 -15.10 1.28 1.02
C TYR A 76 -14.41 1.99 -0.16
N ILE A 77 -14.89 1.77 -1.41
CA ILE A 77 -14.38 2.47 -2.60
C ILE A 77 -14.48 3.99 -2.45
N LYS A 78 -15.58 4.49 -1.86
CA LYS A 78 -15.84 5.93 -1.75
C LYS A 78 -15.03 6.63 -0.65
N THR A 79 -14.53 5.88 0.34
CA THR A 79 -13.87 6.46 1.53
C THR A 79 -12.38 6.14 1.59
N TRP A 80 -12.03 4.87 1.81
CA TRP A 80 -10.68 4.47 2.20
C TRP A 80 -9.87 3.84 1.07
N PHE A 81 -10.54 3.22 0.09
CA PHE A 81 -9.88 2.50 -0.99
C PHE A 81 -8.80 3.30 -1.72
N PHE A 82 -9.06 4.56 -2.08
CA PHE A 82 -8.07 5.37 -2.82
C PHE A 82 -6.85 5.70 -1.96
N LEU A 83 -7.04 5.88 -0.65
CA LEU A 83 -5.94 6.14 0.28
C LEU A 83 -5.10 4.88 0.48
N ASP A 84 -5.75 3.73 0.69
CA ASP A 84 -5.08 2.45 0.83
C ASP A 84 -4.33 2.08 -0.47
N LEU A 85 -4.98 2.26 -1.62
CA LEU A 85 -4.39 2.01 -2.93
C LEU A 85 -3.15 2.89 -3.14
N LEU A 86 -3.24 4.20 -2.92
CA LEU A 86 -2.11 5.10 -3.09
C LEU A 86 -0.95 4.76 -2.14
N SER A 87 -1.26 4.34 -0.91
CA SER A 87 -0.25 3.93 0.07
C SER A 87 0.41 2.59 -0.25
N SER A 88 -0.29 1.70 -0.95
CA SER A 88 0.22 0.37 -1.36
C SER A 88 1.00 0.39 -2.67
N VAL A 89 0.98 1.50 -3.41
CA VAL A 89 1.71 1.64 -4.67
C VAL A 89 3.15 2.03 -4.35
N PRO A 90 4.14 1.23 -4.80
CA PRO A 90 5.53 1.54 -4.57
C PRO A 90 6.00 2.64 -5.51
N MET A 91 5.81 3.89 -5.08
CA MET A 91 6.18 5.08 -5.86
C MET A 91 7.67 5.09 -6.23
N ASP A 92 8.54 4.56 -5.37
CA ASP A 92 9.98 4.49 -5.60
C ASP A 92 10.33 3.72 -6.89
N TYR A 93 9.65 2.60 -7.17
CA TYR A 93 9.88 1.84 -8.41
C TYR A 93 9.32 2.57 -9.64
N ILE A 94 8.22 3.30 -9.49
CA ILE A 94 7.63 4.09 -10.58
C ILE A 94 8.59 5.21 -10.97
N PHE A 95 9.15 5.93 -9.99
CA PHE A 95 10.14 6.97 -10.24
C PHE A 95 11.41 6.40 -10.87
N LEU A 96 11.93 5.27 -10.37
CA LEU A 96 13.11 4.63 -10.93
C LEU A 96 12.90 4.18 -12.39
N MET A 97 11.72 3.67 -12.72
CA MET A 97 11.37 3.29 -14.10
C MET A 97 11.24 4.52 -15.01
N TRP A 98 10.68 5.61 -14.50
CA TRP A 98 10.55 6.88 -15.23
C TRP A 98 11.91 7.51 -15.54
N ASP A 99 12.82 7.53 -14.57
CA ASP A 99 14.17 8.05 -14.75
C ASP A 99 14.95 7.19 -15.75
N ALA A 100 14.81 5.86 -15.70
CA ALA A 100 15.43 4.97 -16.69
C ALA A 100 14.90 5.19 -18.12
N GLU A 101 13.61 5.46 -18.27
CA GLU A 101 13.01 5.79 -19.57
C GLU A 101 13.47 7.17 -20.09
N ALA A 102 13.60 8.15 -19.20
CA ALA A 102 14.10 9.48 -19.54
C ALA A 102 15.57 9.43 -20.03
N ASP A 103 16.41 8.64 -19.37
CA ASP A 103 17.83 8.48 -19.72
C ASP A 103 18.00 7.73 -21.06
N PHE A 104 17.18 6.70 -21.28
CA PHE A 104 17.10 6.01 -22.57
C PHE A 104 16.67 6.97 -23.68
N ASN A 105 15.64 7.78 -23.47
CA ASN A 105 15.16 8.73 -24.47
C ASN A 105 16.22 9.80 -24.80
N GLN A 106 17.01 10.27 -23.85
CA GLN A 106 18.12 11.19 -24.13
C GLN A 106 19.19 10.56 -25.04
N LEU A 107 19.53 9.28 -24.83
CA LEU A 107 20.50 8.57 -25.66
C LEU A 107 20.06 8.38 -27.13
N PHE A 108 18.76 8.28 -27.39
CA PHE A 108 18.23 8.17 -28.76
C PHE A 108 18.06 9.51 -29.47
N HIS A 109 18.03 10.62 -28.72
CA HIS A 109 17.87 11.97 -29.26
C HIS A 109 19.20 12.77 -29.37
N ALA A 110 20.33 12.18 -28.98
CA ALA A 110 21.69 12.71 -29.14
C ALA A 110 22.39 12.11 -30.38
#